data_AF-A0A239B1V2-F1
#
_entry.id   AF-A0A239B1V2-F1
#
_cell.length_a   1.000
_cell.length_b   1.000
_cell.length_c   1.000
_cell.angle_alpha   90.00
_cell.angle_beta   90.00
_cell.angle_gamma   90.00
#
_symmetry.space_group_name_H-M   'P 1'
#
loop_
_entity.id
_entity.type
_entity.pdbx_description
1 polymer ?
#
loop_
_entity_poly.entity_id
_entity_poly.type
_entity_poly.pdbx_seq_one_letter_code
_entity_poly.pdbx_strand_id
1 'polypeptide(L)'
;MPVRPAAVRPRTRRGRLLAGAVLVALAGCGLQPAPAGGPPSGLLDDAAADAAVAAAPAGSALAALAEVEVRGRAPRTGYDRDLFGDGWLDTDRNGCDTRNDVLARDLTGERLRSGSDCVVVSGTLADPYSGRTIEFRRGEGTSDDVQVDHVVALSDAWQKGAQGWDADRRAAFANDPLNLLAVDGPLNSQKRDADAATWLPPRAAYRCAYVARQVAVKAGYGLWATRAERNAAATVLSGCPEEPLPGAVAVSPAAQPAPSTRTSYADCAAVRAAGAAPLRRGQPGWRDAFDGDGDGLACE
;
A
#
# COMPACT_ATOMS: atom_id res chain seq x y z
N MET A 1 19.30 -35.73 -53.44
CA MET A 1 20.71 -35.37 -53.21
C MET A 1 20.77 -33.89 -52.83
N PRO A 2 20.92 -33.55 -51.54
CA PRO A 2 21.06 -32.15 -51.11
C PRO A 2 22.54 -31.74 -51.07
N VAL A 3 22.84 -30.63 -51.73
CA VAL A 3 24.18 -30.01 -51.81
C VAL A 3 24.51 -29.39 -50.45
N ARG A 4 25.64 -29.81 -49.86
CA ARG A 4 26.21 -29.25 -48.61
C ARG A 4 26.90 -27.90 -48.88
N PRO A 5 26.78 -26.90 -47.97
CA PRO A 5 27.53 -25.66 -48.09
C PRO A 5 29.00 -25.83 -47.68
N ALA A 6 29.89 -25.07 -48.35
CA ALA A 6 31.34 -25.12 -48.21
C ALA A 6 31.84 -24.49 -46.89
N ALA A 7 32.78 -25.16 -46.23
CA ALA A 7 33.43 -24.71 -45.01
C ALA A 7 34.53 -23.67 -45.28
N VAL A 8 34.44 -22.52 -44.61
CA VAL A 8 35.47 -21.46 -44.62
C VAL A 8 36.61 -21.84 -43.67
N ARG A 9 37.84 -21.94 -44.18
CA ARG A 9 39.06 -22.18 -43.38
C ARG A 9 39.60 -20.86 -42.80
N PRO A 10 40.08 -20.85 -41.54
CA PRO A 10 40.68 -19.66 -40.94
C PRO A 10 42.09 -19.41 -41.48
N ARG A 11 42.38 -18.16 -41.87
CA ARG A 11 43.71 -17.69 -42.27
C ARG A 11 44.53 -17.33 -41.03
N THR A 12 45.59 -18.08 -40.77
CA THR A 12 46.64 -17.73 -39.82
C THR A 12 47.53 -16.62 -40.41
N ARG A 13 47.62 -15.48 -39.73
CA ARG A 13 48.64 -14.45 -40.02
C ARG A 13 49.70 -14.48 -38.92
N ARG A 14 50.90 -14.94 -39.29
CA ARG A 14 52.13 -14.72 -38.53
C ARG A 14 52.58 -13.27 -38.77
N GLY A 15 52.64 -12.47 -37.71
CA GLY A 15 53.16 -11.10 -37.72
C GLY A 15 54.23 -10.96 -36.63
N ARG A 16 55.37 -10.37 -37.01
CA ARG A 16 56.67 -10.39 -36.33
C ARG A 16 56.69 -9.55 -35.04
N LEU A 17 57.43 -10.04 -34.06
CA LEU A 17 57.82 -9.35 -32.82
C LEU A 17 58.76 -8.17 -33.13
N LEU A 18 58.43 -6.99 -32.61
CA LEU A 18 59.36 -5.87 -32.44
C LEU A 18 59.34 -5.49 -30.97
N ALA A 19 60.45 -5.73 -30.28
CA ALA A 19 60.68 -5.35 -28.90
C ALA A 19 61.04 -3.86 -28.84
N GLY A 20 60.13 -3.05 -28.29
CA GLY A 20 60.40 -1.65 -27.91
C GLY A 20 60.40 -1.55 -26.39
N ALA A 21 61.56 -1.20 -25.82
CA ALA A 21 61.71 -0.95 -24.39
C ALA A 21 60.98 0.35 -24.02
N VAL A 22 59.97 0.26 -23.16
CA VAL A 22 59.30 1.42 -22.55
C VAL A 22 59.83 1.58 -21.13
N LEU A 23 60.50 2.71 -20.89
CA LEU A 23 60.88 3.19 -19.55
C LEU A 23 59.60 3.55 -18.78
N VAL A 24 59.32 2.80 -17.70
CA VAL A 24 58.23 3.10 -16.76
C VAL A 24 58.74 4.12 -15.73
N ALA A 25 58.25 5.35 -15.80
CA ALA A 25 58.40 6.32 -14.71
C ALA A 25 57.39 5.99 -13.60
N LEU A 26 57.90 5.59 -12.43
CA LEU A 26 57.11 5.39 -11.21
C LEU A 26 56.73 6.77 -10.63
N ALA A 27 55.61 7.33 -11.07
CA ALA A 27 54.94 8.39 -10.34
C ALA A 27 54.19 7.77 -9.15
N GLY A 28 54.63 8.09 -7.94
CA GLY A 28 53.96 7.68 -6.70
C GLY A 28 52.60 8.35 -6.58
N CYS A 29 51.53 7.60 -6.85
CA CYS A 29 50.20 7.95 -6.38
C CYS A 29 50.14 7.67 -4.88
N GLY A 30 50.22 8.72 -4.06
CA GLY A 30 49.78 8.63 -2.67
C GLY A 30 48.31 8.22 -2.67
N LEU A 31 47.98 7.08 -2.06
CA LEU A 31 46.60 6.76 -1.72
C LEU A 31 46.13 7.77 -0.68
N GLN A 32 45.40 8.79 -1.11
CA GLN A 32 44.52 9.52 -0.21
C GLN A 32 43.37 8.58 0.18
N PRO A 33 43.10 8.39 1.48
CA PRO A 33 41.87 7.73 1.88
C PRO A 33 40.70 8.58 1.36
N ALA A 34 39.79 7.95 0.62
CA ALA A 34 38.54 8.57 0.21
C ALA A 34 37.83 9.09 1.48
N PRO A 35 37.25 10.31 1.46
CA PRO A 35 36.41 10.74 2.57
C PRO A 35 35.28 9.72 2.71
N ALA A 36 35.11 9.20 3.93
CA ALA A 36 33.93 8.43 4.28
C ALA A 36 32.72 9.35 4.05
N GLY A 37 32.03 9.15 2.91
CA GLY A 37 30.80 9.86 2.62
C GLY A 37 29.79 9.54 3.72
N GLY A 38 29.35 10.56 4.44
CA GLY A 38 28.16 10.47 5.27
C GLY A 38 26.94 10.08 4.43
N PRO A 39 25.80 9.75 5.07
CA PRO A 39 24.59 9.37 4.36
C PRO A 39 24.21 10.45 3.32
N PRO A 40 23.64 10.05 2.17
CA PRO A 40 23.28 10.98 1.10
C PRO A 40 22.38 12.09 1.65
N SER A 41 22.68 13.34 1.28
CA SER A 41 21.90 14.52 1.67
C SER A 41 20.46 14.38 1.19
N GLY A 42 19.52 14.16 2.12
CA GLY A 42 18.09 14.15 1.86
C GLY A 42 17.27 13.22 2.76
N LEU A 43 17.82 12.10 3.23
CA LEU A 43 17.14 11.23 4.20
C LEU A 43 17.33 11.77 5.62
N LEU A 44 16.25 11.80 6.39
CA LEU A 44 16.30 12.08 7.83
C LEU A 44 17.07 10.95 8.54
N ASP A 45 17.93 11.32 9.48
CA ASP A 45 18.47 10.37 10.45
C ASP A 45 17.39 9.97 11.47
N ASP A 46 17.72 9.04 12.37
CA ASP A 46 16.77 8.51 13.35
C ASP A 46 16.16 9.62 14.22
N ALA A 47 16.99 10.55 14.70
CA ALA A 47 16.56 11.61 15.60
C ALA A 47 15.70 12.66 14.88
N ALA A 48 16.08 13.04 13.66
CA ALA A 48 15.32 13.98 12.84
C ALA A 48 13.98 13.37 12.38
N ALA A 49 13.95 12.07 12.06
CA ALA A 49 12.72 11.35 11.75
C ALA A 49 11.79 11.28 12.97
N ASP A 50 12.32 10.96 14.15
CA ASP A 50 11.57 10.97 15.41
C ASP A 50 10.98 12.35 15.71
N ALA A 51 11.78 13.41 15.54
CA ALA A 51 11.33 14.79 15.75
C ALA A 51 10.23 15.21 14.74
N ALA A 52 10.38 14.84 13.47
CA ALA A 52 9.39 15.14 12.44
C ALA A 52 8.04 14.45 12.71
N VAL A 53 8.07 13.17 13.11
CA VAL A 53 6.86 12.41 13.49
C VAL A 53 6.21 13.01 14.74
N ALA A 54 7.00 13.40 15.75
CA ALA A 54 6.48 13.99 16.98
C ALA A 54 5.85 15.38 16.77
N ALA A 55 6.33 16.14 15.79
CA ALA A 55 5.82 17.48 15.45
C ALA A 55 4.70 17.45 14.40
N ALA A 56 4.26 16.27 13.96
CA ALA A 56 3.34 16.12 12.85
C ALA A 56 1.92 16.66 13.16
N PRO A 57 1.23 17.28 12.19
CA PRO A 57 -0.16 17.68 12.35
C PRO A 57 -1.07 16.49 12.68
N ALA A 58 -1.98 16.64 13.64
CA ALA A 58 -2.93 15.60 13.98
C ALA A 58 -3.80 15.23 12.76
N GLY A 59 -4.01 13.92 12.55
CA GLY A 59 -4.75 13.41 11.40
C GLY A 59 -3.95 13.29 10.09
N SER A 60 -2.70 13.76 10.06
CA SER A 60 -1.79 13.54 8.94
C SER A 60 -1.26 12.10 8.90
N ALA A 61 -0.81 11.67 7.73
CA ALA A 61 -0.09 10.41 7.57
C ALA A 61 1.24 10.39 8.34
N LEU A 62 1.90 11.56 8.49
CA LEU A 62 3.13 11.66 9.27
C LEU A 62 2.88 11.42 10.77
N ALA A 63 1.76 11.90 11.30
CA ALA A 63 1.35 11.61 12.67
C ALA A 63 1.01 10.12 12.84
N ALA A 64 0.29 9.53 11.89
CA ALA A 64 -0.05 8.11 11.92
C ALA A 64 1.17 7.18 11.85
N LEU A 65 2.30 7.65 11.30
CA LEU A 65 3.55 6.90 11.29
C LEU A 65 4.09 6.62 12.72
N ALA A 66 3.65 7.38 13.73
CA ALA A 66 3.97 7.10 15.13
C ALA A 66 3.38 5.77 15.63
N GLU A 67 2.25 5.35 15.07
CA GLU A 67 1.54 4.11 15.44
C GLU A 67 2.12 2.86 14.77
N VAL A 68 2.98 3.04 13.76
CA VAL A 68 3.65 1.93 13.08
C VAL A 68 4.88 1.54 13.90
N GLU A 69 4.82 0.36 14.51
CA GLU A 69 5.92 -0.16 15.32
C GLU A 69 7.22 -0.27 14.50
N VAL A 70 8.38 -0.04 15.15
CA VAL A 70 9.70 -0.15 14.53
C VAL A 70 10.41 -1.41 15.00
N ARG A 71 10.67 -2.36 14.09
CA ARG A 71 11.45 -3.58 14.36
C ARG A 71 12.32 -3.97 13.18
N GLY A 72 13.28 -4.89 13.41
CA GLY A 72 14.03 -5.52 12.32
C GLY A 72 13.13 -6.36 11.41
N ARG A 73 13.65 -6.70 10.21
CA ARG A 73 12.99 -7.61 9.28
C ARG A 73 13.04 -9.04 9.83
N ALA A 74 11.89 -9.72 9.92
CA ALA A 74 11.86 -11.16 10.25
C ALA A 74 12.33 -12.00 9.04
N PRO A 75 12.77 -13.26 9.25
CA PRO A 75 13.15 -14.14 8.15
C PRO A 75 12.03 -14.33 7.12
N ARG A 76 12.38 -14.47 5.85
CA ARG A 76 11.42 -14.81 4.78
C ARG A 76 11.02 -16.29 4.75
N THR A 77 11.66 -17.13 5.55
CA THR A 77 11.43 -18.57 5.58
C THR A 77 9.95 -18.90 5.70
N GLY A 78 9.49 -19.89 4.92
CA GLY A 78 8.09 -20.32 4.89
C GLY A 78 7.13 -19.40 4.14
N TYR A 79 7.62 -18.30 3.54
CA TYR A 79 6.79 -17.47 2.67
C TYR A 79 6.40 -18.23 1.41
N ASP A 80 5.10 -18.32 1.18
CA ASP A 80 4.48 -18.65 -0.10
C ASP A 80 3.36 -17.64 -0.35
N ARG A 81 3.20 -17.20 -1.60
CA ARG A 81 2.17 -16.24 -1.98
C ARG A 81 0.77 -16.84 -1.76
N ASP A 82 0.62 -18.13 -1.96
CA ASP A 82 -0.68 -18.83 -1.86
C ASP A 82 -1.19 -18.87 -0.41
N LEU A 83 -0.34 -18.59 0.58
CA LEU A 83 -0.75 -18.42 1.98
C LEU A 83 -1.64 -17.18 2.20
N PHE A 84 -1.70 -16.27 1.23
CA PHE A 84 -2.57 -15.10 1.22
C PHE A 84 -3.91 -15.35 0.50
N GLY A 85 -4.23 -16.61 0.18
CA GLY A 85 -5.48 -17.02 -0.44
C GLY A 85 -5.33 -17.35 -1.93
N ASP A 86 -6.39 -17.91 -2.51
CA ASP A 86 -6.43 -18.44 -3.87
C ASP A 86 -6.59 -17.33 -4.94
N GLY A 87 -5.79 -16.27 -4.84
CA GLY A 87 -5.79 -15.14 -5.76
C GLY A 87 -6.78 -14.03 -5.37
N TRP A 88 -7.51 -13.53 -6.36
CA TRP A 88 -8.45 -12.43 -6.19
C TRP A 88 -9.80 -12.96 -5.73
N LEU A 89 -10.23 -12.54 -4.53
CA LEU A 89 -11.48 -12.94 -3.93
C LEU A 89 -12.56 -11.87 -4.18
N ASP A 90 -13.82 -12.26 -4.11
CA ASP A 90 -14.96 -11.34 -4.03
C ASP A 90 -15.21 -11.04 -2.54
N THR A 91 -14.54 -10.03 -2.00
CA THR A 91 -14.56 -9.76 -0.55
C THR A 91 -15.74 -8.91 -0.11
N ASP A 92 -16.29 -8.08 -0.99
CA ASP A 92 -17.47 -7.26 -0.73
C ASP A 92 -18.79 -7.96 -1.14
N ARG A 93 -18.68 -9.14 -1.78
CA ARG A 93 -19.78 -10.00 -2.24
C ARG A 93 -20.63 -9.30 -3.31
N ASN A 94 -20.01 -8.47 -4.13
CA ASN A 94 -20.67 -7.78 -5.23
C ASN A 94 -20.78 -8.66 -6.51
N GLY A 95 -20.15 -9.84 -6.51
CA GLY A 95 -20.11 -10.78 -7.64
C GLY A 95 -18.86 -10.69 -8.51
N CYS A 96 -17.95 -9.76 -8.22
CA CYS A 96 -16.72 -9.49 -8.96
C CYS A 96 -15.49 -9.87 -8.13
N ASP A 97 -14.43 -10.34 -8.79
CA ASP A 97 -13.17 -10.51 -8.09
C ASP A 97 -12.51 -9.14 -7.83
N THR A 98 -11.73 -9.06 -6.74
CA THR A 98 -11.07 -7.82 -6.31
C THR A 98 -10.20 -7.20 -7.41
N ARG A 99 -9.63 -8.00 -8.33
CA ARG A 99 -8.85 -7.42 -9.45
C ARG A 99 -9.74 -6.60 -10.37
N ASN A 100 -10.90 -7.13 -10.72
CA ASN A 100 -11.84 -6.41 -11.57
C ASN A 100 -12.42 -5.20 -10.85
N ASP A 101 -12.65 -5.26 -9.53
CA ASP A 101 -13.04 -4.08 -8.75
C ASP A 101 -11.98 -2.98 -8.80
N VAL A 102 -10.70 -3.34 -8.62
CA VAL A 102 -9.60 -2.39 -8.71
C VAL A 102 -9.46 -1.81 -10.12
N LEU A 103 -9.59 -2.63 -11.16
CA LEU A 103 -9.55 -2.15 -12.54
C LEU A 103 -10.72 -1.23 -12.86
N ALA A 104 -11.94 -1.55 -12.41
CA ALA A 104 -13.11 -0.70 -12.61
C ALA A 104 -12.99 0.62 -11.84
N ARG A 105 -12.40 0.59 -10.64
CA ARG A 105 -12.15 1.78 -9.81
C ARG A 105 -11.10 2.71 -10.42
N ASP A 106 -9.99 2.15 -10.91
CA ASP A 106 -8.79 2.92 -11.25
C ASP A 106 -8.68 3.28 -12.74
N LEU A 107 -9.40 2.57 -13.61
CA LEU A 107 -9.44 2.90 -15.03
C LEU A 107 -10.54 3.92 -15.33
N THR A 108 -10.36 4.63 -16.43
CA THR A 108 -11.38 5.51 -17.01
C THR A 108 -11.80 4.96 -18.37
N GLY A 109 -13.08 5.12 -18.72
CA GLY A 109 -13.61 4.65 -20.00
C GLY A 109 -13.51 3.13 -20.15
N GLU A 110 -13.66 2.42 -19.04
CA GLU A 110 -13.60 0.98 -18.96
C GLU A 110 -14.71 0.33 -19.80
N ARG A 111 -14.39 -0.85 -20.35
CA ARG A 111 -15.38 -1.70 -21.01
C ARG A 111 -15.39 -3.05 -20.34
N LEU A 112 -16.60 -3.57 -20.15
CA LEU A 112 -16.82 -4.89 -19.60
C LEU A 112 -16.97 -5.91 -20.73
N ARG A 113 -16.62 -7.17 -20.44
CA ARG A 113 -16.85 -8.29 -21.35
C ARG A 113 -18.34 -8.42 -21.59
N SER A 114 -18.74 -8.63 -22.85
CA SER A 114 -20.13 -8.93 -23.19
C SER A 114 -20.69 -10.07 -22.33
N GLY A 115 -21.82 -9.84 -21.67
CA GLY A 115 -22.47 -10.80 -20.78
C GLY A 115 -21.86 -10.91 -19.39
N SER A 116 -21.01 -9.96 -18.97
CA SER A 116 -20.49 -9.87 -17.60
C SER A 116 -20.50 -8.42 -17.13
N ASP A 117 -20.96 -8.20 -15.90
CA ASP A 117 -20.94 -6.89 -15.25
C ASP A 117 -19.65 -6.66 -14.42
N CYS A 118 -18.72 -7.61 -14.45
CA CYS A 118 -17.49 -7.55 -13.66
C CYS A 118 -16.24 -7.49 -14.54
N VAL A 119 -16.17 -8.31 -15.60
CA VAL A 119 -14.88 -8.54 -16.24
C VAL A 119 -14.46 -7.36 -17.11
N VAL A 120 -13.57 -6.52 -16.58
CA VAL A 120 -12.99 -5.39 -17.30
C VAL A 120 -12.07 -5.89 -18.41
N VAL A 121 -12.36 -5.55 -19.67
CA VAL A 121 -11.59 -5.97 -20.86
C VAL A 121 -10.78 -4.85 -21.48
N SER A 122 -11.08 -3.59 -21.19
CA SER A 122 -10.26 -2.46 -21.59
C SER A 122 -10.54 -1.23 -20.73
N GLY A 123 -9.65 -0.24 -20.78
CA GLY A 123 -9.84 1.08 -20.18
C GLY A 123 -8.54 1.89 -20.30
N THR A 124 -8.52 3.07 -19.71
CA THR A 124 -7.34 3.94 -19.70
C THR A 124 -6.91 4.23 -18.28
N LEU A 125 -5.66 3.86 -17.95
CA LEU A 125 -5.05 4.12 -16.66
C LEU A 125 -4.28 5.44 -16.72
N ALA A 126 -4.61 6.38 -15.83
CA ALA A 126 -3.74 7.49 -15.48
C ALA A 126 -2.77 7.01 -14.39
N ASP A 127 -1.64 6.42 -14.79
CA ASP A 127 -0.79 5.65 -13.90
C ASP A 127 -0.15 6.54 -12.81
N PRO A 128 -0.40 6.24 -11.53
CA PRO A 128 0.12 7.06 -10.45
C PRO A 128 1.64 6.92 -10.29
N TYR A 129 2.25 5.80 -10.68
CA TYR A 129 3.68 5.56 -10.44
C TYR A 129 4.60 6.28 -11.43
N SER A 130 4.27 6.25 -12.71
CA SER A 130 5.02 6.87 -13.80
C SER A 130 4.50 8.25 -14.17
N GLY A 131 3.21 8.53 -13.91
CA GLY A 131 2.51 9.73 -14.41
C GLY A 131 2.13 9.64 -15.89
N ARG A 132 2.30 8.48 -16.53
CA ARG A 132 1.90 8.25 -17.92
C ARG A 132 0.43 7.82 -18.00
N THR A 133 -0.14 8.00 -19.18
CA THR A 133 -1.42 7.37 -19.53
C THR A 133 -1.15 6.05 -20.25
N ILE A 134 -1.77 4.97 -19.79
CA ILE A 134 -1.58 3.61 -20.33
C ILE A 134 -2.92 3.05 -20.79
N GLU A 135 -3.00 2.57 -22.02
CA GLU A 135 -4.18 1.83 -22.49
C GLU A 135 -4.13 0.40 -21.97
N PHE A 136 -5.11 0.04 -21.14
CA PHE A 136 -5.33 -1.35 -20.75
C PHE A 136 -6.21 -2.04 -21.80
N ARG A 137 -5.75 -3.17 -22.30
CA ARG A 137 -6.60 -4.16 -22.97
C ARG A 137 -6.28 -5.54 -22.40
N ARG A 138 -7.32 -6.27 -22.03
CA ARG A 138 -7.19 -7.66 -21.57
C ARG A 138 -6.82 -8.52 -22.77
N GLY A 139 -5.73 -9.26 -22.65
CA GLY A 139 -5.11 -10.01 -23.73
C GLY A 139 -3.59 -9.85 -23.75
N GLU A 140 -2.96 -10.55 -24.69
CA GLU A 140 -1.51 -10.55 -24.91
C GLU A 140 -0.99 -9.14 -25.23
N GLY A 141 0.11 -8.74 -24.60
CA GLY A 141 0.80 -7.47 -24.83
C GLY A 141 0.48 -6.38 -23.80
N THR A 142 -0.79 -6.11 -23.50
CA THR A 142 -1.17 -4.96 -22.63
C THR A 142 -1.67 -5.35 -21.24
N SER A 143 -1.97 -6.63 -20.98
CA SER A 143 -2.36 -7.05 -19.62
C SER A 143 -1.20 -6.99 -18.64
N ASP A 144 0.03 -7.16 -19.13
CA ASP A 144 1.24 -7.07 -18.31
C ASP A 144 1.71 -5.62 -18.15
N ASP A 145 1.25 -4.70 -19.02
CA ASP A 145 1.52 -3.26 -18.93
C ASP A 145 0.74 -2.61 -17.78
N VAL A 146 -0.41 -3.15 -17.39
CA VAL A 146 -1.19 -2.72 -16.22
C VAL A 146 -1.38 -3.87 -15.25
N GLN A 147 -0.76 -3.75 -14.08
CA GLN A 147 -0.84 -4.73 -13.00
C GLN A 147 -1.59 -4.14 -11.81
N VAL A 148 -2.16 -5.00 -10.98
CA VAL A 148 -2.66 -4.62 -9.66
C VAL A 148 -1.55 -4.86 -8.66
N ASP A 149 -0.99 -3.79 -8.12
CA ASP A 149 0.07 -3.82 -7.11
C ASP A 149 -0.52 -3.94 -5.71
N HIS A 150 0.17 -4.70 -4.86
CA HIS A 150 0.06 -4.64 -3.41
C HIS A 150 1.01 -3.54 -2.92
N VAL A 151 0.46 -2.35 -2.62
CA VAL A 151 1.23 -1.16 -2.22
C VAL A 151 2.17 -1.47 -1.06
N VAL A 152 1.70 -2.23 -0.06
CA VAL A 152 2.55 -3.01 0.84
C VAL A 152 2.61 -4.45 0.32
N ALA A 153 3.75 -4.86 -0.20
CA ALA A 153 3.92 -6.15 -0.86
C ALA A 153 3.70 -7.33 0.12
N LEU A 154 3.07 -8.41 -0.35
CA LEU A 154 2.76 -9.59 0.47
C LEU A 154 4.00 -10.20 1.15
N SER A 155 5.13 -10.25 0.44
CA SER A 155 6.38 -10.77 1.00
C SER A 155 7.05 -9.81 1.99
N ASP A 156 6.84 -8.51 1.84
CA ASP A 156 7.29 -7.52 2.83
C ASP A 156 6.45 -7.65 4.10
N ALA A 157 5.12 -7.70 3.96
CA ALA A 157 4.19 -7.93 5.05
C ALA A 157 4.48 -9.22 5.81
N TRP A 158 4.81 -10.32 5.11
CA TRP A 158 5.24 -11.59 5.73
C TRP A 158 6.38 -11.37 6.71
N GLN A 159 7.42 -10.65 6.30
CA GLN A 159 8.60 -10.37 7.11
C GLN A 159 8.37 -9.28 8.17
N LYS A 160 7.17 -8.67 8.18
CA LYS A 160 6.82 -7.52 9.01
C LYS A 160 5.51 -7.69 9.79
N GLY A 161 5.05 -8.93 9.96
CA GLY A 161 3.95 -9.27 10.86
C GLY A 161 3.00 -10.35 10.34
N ALA A 162 2.83 -10.46 9.03
CA ALA A 162 1.84 -11.37 8.45
C ALA A 162 2.16 -12.87 8.61
N GLN A 163 3.39 -13.21 9.01
CA GLN A 163 3.76 -14.56 9.45
C GLN A 163 2.89 -15.09 10.59
N GLY A 164 2.51 -14.23 11.52
CA GLY A 164 1.72 -14.60 12.71
C GLY A 164 0.21 -14.57 12.49
N TRP A 165 -0.26 -14.21 11.29
CA TRP A 165 -1.68 -14.12 10.99
C TRP A 165 -2.27 -15.47 10.64
N ASP A 166 -3.58 -15.61 10.89
CA ASP A 166 -4.39 -16.67 10.30
C ASP A 166 -4.59 -16.44 8.79
N ALA A 167 -5.17 -17.44 8.12
CA ALA A 167 -5.40 -17.40 6.68
C ALA A 167 -6.38 -16.28 6.28
N ASP A 168 -7.44 -16.08 7.07
CA ASP A 168 -8.49 -15.08 6.78
C ASP A 168 -7.93 -13.67 6.82
N ARG A 169 -7.08 -13.32 7.80
CA ARG A 169 -6.45 -12.00 7.86
C ARG A 169 -5.45 -11.79 6.73
N ARG A 170 -4.71 -12.83 6.31
CA ARG A 170 -3.85 -12.74 5.13
C ARG A 170 -4.66 -12.53 3.85
N ALA A 171 -5.77 -13.25 3.69
CA ALA A 171 -6.68 -13.09 2.56
C ALA A 171 -7.30 -11.70 2.52
N ALA A 172 -7.73 -11.18 3.68
CA ALA A 172 -8.24 -9.81 3.80
C ALA A 172 -7.17 -8.79 3.39
N PHE A 173 -5.93 -8.92 3.87
CA PHE A 173 -4.83 -8.03 3.50
C PHE A 173 -4.50 -8.05 1.99
N ALA A 174 -4.57 -9.23 1.37
CA ALA A 174 -4.29 -9.39 -0.05
C ALA A 174 -5.40 -8.87 -0.96
N ASN A 175 -6.62 -8.71 -0.43
CA ASN A 175 -7.79 -8.23 -1.17
C ASN A 175 -8.30 -6.86 -0.70
N ASP A 176 -7.59 -6.19 0.21
CA ASP A 176 -7.97 -4.86 0.70
C ASP A 176 -7.81 -3.80 -0.40
N PRO A 177 -8.89 -3.11 -0.84
CA PRO A 177 -8.80 -2.04 -1.83
C PRO A 177 -7.83 -0.93 -1.44
N LEU A 178 -7.58 -0.67 -0.16
CA LEU A 178 -6.60 0.32 0.30
C LEU A 178 -5.15 -0.14 0.03
N ASN A 179 -4.90 -1.45 0.05
CA ASN A 179 -3.59 -2.02 -0.28
C ASN A 179 -3.40 -2.28 -1.78
N LEU A 180 -4.44 -2.09 -2.61
CA LEU A 180 -4.43 -2.43 -4.03
C LEU A 180 -4.53 -1.23 -4.94
N LEU A 181 -3.76 -1.24 -6.04
CA LEU A 181 -3.74 -0.15 -7.01
C LEU A 181 -3.42 -0.68 -8.42
N ALA A 182 -4.20 -0.28 -9.43
CA ALA A 182 -3.80 -0.49 -10.82
C ALA A 182 -2.64 0.46 -11.18
N VAL A 183 -1.53 -0.11 -11.68
CA VAL A 183 -0.29 0.61 -11.93
C VAL A 183 0.44 0.07 -13.16
N ASP A 184 1.43 0.84 -13.62
CA ASP A 184 2.42 0.41 -14.62
C ASP A 184 3.13 -0.90 -14.20
N GLY A 185 2.98 -1.94 -15.02
CA GLY A 185 3.50 -3.27 -14.75
C GLY A 185 5.03 -3.37 -14.68
N PRO A 186 5.79 -2.74 -15.60
CA PRO A 186 7.25 -2.66 -15.49
C PRO A 186 7.73 -2.02 -14.19
N LEU A 187 7.11 -0.91 -13.75
CA LEU A 187 7.46 -0.27 -12.46
C LEU A 187 7.07 -1.15 -11.27
N ASN A 188 5.92 -1.82 -11.32
CA ASN A 188 5.55 -2.79 -10.29
C ASN A 188 6.55 -3.97 -10.22
N SER A 189 7.01 -4.45 -11.37
CA SER A 189 8.02 -5.49 -11.48
C SER A 189 9.40 -5.02 -10.99
N GLN A 190 9.69 -3.72 -11.08
CA GLN A 190 10.88 -3.11 -10.48
C GLN A 190 10.74 -3.01 -8.95
N LYS A 191 9.57 -2.61 -8.44
CA LYS A 191 9.26 -2.51 -7.01
C LYS A 191 9.41 -3.87 -6.31
N ARG A 192 8.87 -4.95 -6.89
CA ARG A 192 8.88 -6.29 -6.28
C ARG A 192 8.31 -6.25 -4.84
N ASP A 193 9.10 -6.68 -3.87
CA ASP A 193 8.82 -6.68 -2.43
C ASP A 193 9.54 -5.56 -1.67
N ALA A 194 10.01 -4.53 -2.38
CA ALA A 194 10.64 -3.36 -1.78
C ALA A 194 9.67 -2.58 -0.89
N ASP A 195 10.19 -2.10 0.23
CA ASP A 195 9.53 -1.10 1.08
C ASP A 195 9.91 0.34 0.68
N ALA A 196 9.33 1.33 1.35
CA ALA A 196 9.59 2.75 1.08
C ALA A 196 11.06 3.19 1.22
N ALA A 197 11.88 2.43 1.95
CA ALA A 197 13.33 2.67 2.04
C ALA A 197 14.08 2.21 0.79
N THR A 198 13.54 1.21 0.09
CA THR A 198 14.21 0.53 -1.02
C THR A 198 13.69 1.02 -2.38
N TRP A 199 12.40 1.34 -2.48
CA TRP A 199 11.78 1.81 -3.72
C TRP A 199 10.67 2.84 -3.45
N LEU A 200 10.69 3.91 -4.24
CA LEU A 200 9.62 4.91 -4.30
C LEU A 200 9.25 5.11 -5.78
N PRO A 201 7.97 5.44 -6.08
CA PRO A 201 7.56 5.75 -7.43
C PRO A 201 8.46 6.82 -8.07
N PRO A 202 8.84 6.67 -9.35
CA PRO A 202 9.67 7.65 -10.04
C PRO A 202 8.95 9.01 -10.14
N ARG A 203 7.62 9.03 -10.21
CA ARG A 203 6.83 10.26 -10.11
C ARG A 203 6.88 10.83 -8.69
N ALA A 204 7.76 11.79 -8.47
CA ALA A 204 7.95 12.44 -7.16
C ALA A 204 6.64 13.03 -6.59
N ALA A 205 5.80 13.62 -7.44
CA ALA A 205 4.52 14.21 -7.04
C ALA A 205 3.52 13.21 -6.42
N TYR A 206 3.69 11.90 -6.62
CA TYR A 206 2.82 10.88 -6.05
C TYR A 206 3.37 10.24 -4.76
N ARG A 207 4.62 10.55 -4.37
CA ARG A 207 5.29 9.85 -3.27
C ARG A 207 4.60 10.05 -1.91
N CYS A 208 4.02 11.21 -1.66
CA CYS A 208 3.25 11.48 -0.44
C CYS A 208 2.06 10.54 -0.30
N ALA A 209 1.16 10.51 -1.30
CA ALA A 209 0.02 9.59 -1.33
C ALA A 209 0.44 8.12 -1.26
N TYR A 210 1.52 7.74 -1.96
CA TYR A 210 2.06 6.37 -1.90
C TYR A 210 2.53 5.97 -0.50
N VAL A 211 3.32 6.81 0.17
CA VAL A 211 3.81 6.55 1.53
C VAL A 211 2.66 6.62 2.54
N ALA A 212 1.76 7.59 2.42
CA ALA A 212 0.58 7.73 3.28
C ALA A 212 -0.30 6.47 3.22
N ARG A 213 -0.52 5.92 2.03
CA ARG A 213 -1.22 4.64 1.85
C ARG A 213 -0.49 3.48 2.51
N GLN A 214 0.83 3.37 2.38
CA GLN A 214 1.59 2.33 3.09
C GLN A 214 1.46 2.45 4.61
N VAL A 215 1.51 3.67 5.15
CA VAL A 215 1.30 3.93 6.60
C VAL A 215 -0.09 3.49 7.02
N ALA A 216 -1.13 3.85 6.26
CA ALA A 216 -2.50 3.47 6.56
C ALA A 216 -2.69 1.94 6.58
N VAL A 217 -2.15 1.25 5.57
CA VAL A 217 -2.19 -0.22 5.49
C VAL A 217 -1.43 -0.84 6.66
N LYS A 218 -0.21 -0.37 6.97
CA LYS A 218 0.59 -0.94 8.05
C LYS A 218 -0.06 -0.73 9.42
N ALA A 219 -0.58 0.48 9.68
CA ALA A 219 -1.30 0.77 10.92
C ALA A 219 -2.57 -0.07 11.04
N GLY A 220 -3.40 -0.15 9.98
CA GLY A 220 -4.65 -0.91 9.98
C GLY A 220 -4.45 -2.42 10.20
N TYR A 221 -3.36 -2.97 9.67
CA TYR A 221 -3.05 -4.39 9.82
C TYR A 221 -2.06 -4.71 10.95
N GLY A 222 -1.59 -3.72 11.71
CA GLY A 222 -0.58 -3.93 12.76
C GLY A 222 0.73 -4.54 12.23
N LEU A 223 1.14 -4.15 11.02
CA LEU A 223 2.46 -4.47 10.48
C LEU A 223 3.49 -3.47 11.02
N TRP A 224 4.71 -3.94 11.28
CA TRP A 224 5.80 -3.04 11.66
C TRP A 224 6.57 -2.53 10.42
N ALA A 225 7.42 -1.53 10.65
CA ALA A 225 8.38 -1.03 9.68
C ALA A 225 9.81 -1.23 10.21
N THR A 226 10.79 -1.24 9.31
CA THR A 226 12.20 -1.11 9.73
C THR A 226 12.53 0.34 10.08
N ARG A 227 13.60 0.57 10.84
CA ARG A 227 14.08 1.94 11.10
C ARG A 227 14.35 2.71 9.81
N ALA A 228 15.01 2.06 8.84
CA ALA A 228 15.29 2.66 7.53
C ALA A 228 14.01 3.03 6.78
N GLU A 229 13.01 2.14 6.77
CA GLU A 229 11.71 2.41 6.15
C GLU A 229 10.97 3.56 6.83
N ARG A 230 10.96 3.60 8.18
CA ARG A 230 10.35 4.70 8.92
C ARG A 230 11.03 6.04 8.63
N ASN A 231 12.36 6.08 8.56
CA ASN A 231 13.07 7.31 8.23
C ASN A 231 12.80 7.76 6.79
N ALA A 232 12.73 6.82 5.84
CA ALA A 232 12.37 7.12 4.47
C ALA A 232 10.92 7.65 4.36
N ALA A 233 9.99 7.02 5.06
CA ALA A 233 8.60 7.47 5.11
C ALA A 233 8.49 8.87 5.73
N ALA A 234 9.15 9.10 6.88
CA ALA A 234 9.19 10.40 7.55
C ALA A 234 9.83 11.48 6.65
N THR A 235 10.89 11.13 5.91
CA THR A 235 11.53 12.05 4.94
C THR A 235 10.54 12.50 3.87
N VAL A 236 9.83 11.56 3.25
CA VAL A 236 8.85 11.87 2.20
C VAL A 236 7.72 12.72 2.76
N LEU A 237 7.13 12.28 3.88
CA LEU A 237 5.97 12.94 4.49
C LEU A 237 6.31 14.30 5.12
N SER A 238 7.56 14.55 5.52
CA SER A 238 8.00 15.89 5.95
C SER A 238 7.96 16.91 4.81
N GLY A 239 8.02 16.46 3.55
CA GLY A 239 7.81 17.32 2.38
C GLY A 239 6.34 17.65 2.10
N CYS A 240 5.41 17.00 2.81
CA CYS A 240 3.96 17.13 2.66
C CYS A 240 3.27 16.87 4.02
N PRO A 241 3.51 17.72 5.03
CA PRO A 241 3.11 17.46 6.42
C PRO A 241 1.59 17.37 6.62
N GLU A 242 0.80 17.96 5.71
CA GLU A 242 -0.66 17.92 5.71
C GLU A 242 -1.24 16.75 4.89
N GLU A 243 -0.41 15.85 4.35
CA GLU A 243 -0.88 14.69 3.59
C GLU A 243 -1.81 13.85 4.49
N PRO A 244 -3.09 13.65 4.11
CA PRO A 244 -4.04 12.93 4.95
C PRO A 244 -3.72 11.44 4.97
N LEU A 245 -4.09 10.76 6.06
CA LEU A 245 -4.06 9.30 6.09
C LEU A 245 -5.26 8.74 5.30
N PRO A 246 -5.05 8.00 4.19
CA PRO A 246 -6.16 7.43 3.43
C PRO A 246 -6.89 6.36 4.24
N GLY A 247 -8.22 6.27 4.09
CA GLY A 247 -9.04 5.29 4.82
C GLY A 247 -9.29 5.64 6.30
N ALA A 248 -8.59 6.63 6.86
CA ALA A 248 -9.11 7.32 8.03
C ALA A 248 -10.38 8.04 7.55
N VAL A 249 -11.55 7.56 7.99
CA VAL A 249 -12.72 8.44 8.05
C VAL A 249 -12.20 9.67 8.78
N ALA A 250 -12.19 10.83 8.13
CA ALA A 250 -11.78 12.07 8.76
C ALA A 250 -12.58 12.16 10.07
N VAL A 251 -11.91 11.88 11.18
CA VAL A 251 -12.44 12.25 12.47
C VAL A 251 -12.27 13.76 12.45
N SER A 252 -13.24 14.45 11.86
CA SER A 252 -13.59 15.79 12.32
C SER A 252 -13.50 15.71 13.83
N PRO A 253 -12.76 16.60 14.51
CA PRO A 253 -12.48 16.46 15.93
C PRO A 253 -13.82 16.16 16.57
N ALA A 254 -13.94 14.91 17.05
CA ALA A 254 -15.21 14.42 17.49
C ALA A 254 -15.67 15.43 18.52
N ALA A 255 -16.84 16.04 18.27
CA ALA A 255 -17.57 16.67 19.35
C ALA A 255 -17.55 15.61 20.45
N GLN A 256 -16.85 15.92 21.54
CA GLN A 256 -16.80 15.08 22.73
C GLN A 256 -18.24 14.61 22.95
N PRO A 257 -18.50 13.31 23.18
CA PRO A 257 -19.84 12.87 23.46
C PRO A 257 -20.34 13.74 24.61
N ALA A 258 -21.35 14.57 24.33
CA ALA A 258 -22.00 15.37 25.35
C ALA A 258 -22.39 14.40 26.47
N PRO A 259 -22.21 14.76 27.75
CA PRO A 259 -22.55 13.86 28.85
C PRO A 259 -23.97 13.36 28.64
N SER A 260 -24.14 12.04 28.57
CA SER A 260 -25.45 11.40 28.47
C SER A 260 -26.28 11.83 29.67
N THR A 261 -27.11 12.84 29.48
CA THR A 261 -28.16 13.16 30.44
C THR A 261 -29.06 11.93 30.45
N ARG A 262 -29.22 11.33 31.64
CA ARG A 262 -30.17 10.23 31.85
C ARG A 262 -31.57 10.77 31.61
N THR A 263 -32.04 10.74 30.36
CA THR A 263 -33.42 11.05 30.04
C THR A 263 -34.28 9.98 30.71
N SER A 264 -35.06 10.38 31.72
CA SER A 264 -36.01 9.50 32.41
C SER A 264 -37.42 9.98 32.14
N TYR A 265 -38.27 9.13 31.59
CA TYR A 265 -39.69 9.40 31.42
C TYR A 265 -40.47 8.85 32.62
N ALA A 266 -41.55 9.54 33.01
CA ALA A 266 -42.44 9.08 34.07
C ALA A 266 -43.27 7.87 33.60
N ASP A 267 -43.81 7.95 32.39
CA ASP A 267 -44.67 6.94 31.76
C ASP A 267 -44.64 7.06 30.22
N CYS A 268 -45.35 6.18 29.52
CA CYS A 268 -45.46 6.20 28.06
C CYS A 268 -46.16 7.44 27.49
N ALA A 269 -46.98 8.14 28.27
CA ALA A 269 -47.57 9.40 27.81
C ALA A 269 -46.50 10.50 27.71
N ALA A 270 -45.59 10.57 28.67
CA ALA A 270 -44.43 11.45 28.61
C ALA A 270 -43.49 11.10 27.45
N VAL A 271 -43.30 9.81 27.15
CA VAL A 271 -42.50 9.35 26.00
C VAL A 271 -43.11 9.83 24.68
N ARG A 272 -44.43 9.66 24.49
CA ARG A 272 -45.12 10.12 23.28
C ARG A 272 -45.18 11.64 23.16
N ALA A 273 -45.43 12.34 24.27
CA ALA A 273 -45.44 13.81 24.30
C ALA A 273 -44.06 14.40 23.94
N ALA A 274 -42.97 13.69 24.29
CA ALA A 274 -41.61 14.05 23.90
C ALA A 274 -41.25 13.62 22.46
N GLY A 275 -42.14 12.95 21.73
CA GLY A 275 -41.87 12.43 20.39
C GLY A 275 -40.86 11.28 20.36
N ALA A 276 -40.63 10.62 21.49
CA ALA A 276 -39.62 9.58 21.66
C ALA A 276 -40.17 8.15 21.50
N ALA A 277 -41.46 7.98 21.22
CA ALA A 277 -42.09 6.68 20.99
C ALA A 277 -42.02 6.27 19.50
N PRO A 278 -41.89 4.96 19.19
CA PRO A 278 -41.67 3.86 20.13
C PRO A 278 -40.22 3.83 20.63
N LEU A 279 -40.02 3.54 21.91
CA LEU A 279 -38.68 3.30 22.45
C LEU A 279 -38.27 1.86 22.11
N ARG A 280 -36.96 1.63 21.96
CA ARG A 280 -36.38 0.28 21.82
C ARG A 280 -35.55 -0.08 23.04
N ARG A 281 -35.50 -1.38 23.38
CA ARG A 281 -34.64 -1.88 24.47
C ARG A 281 -33.21 -1.37 24.32
N GLY A 282 -32.71 -0.69 25.37
CA GLY A 282 -31.38 -0.06 25.39
C GLY A 282 -31.33 1.42 25.00
N GLN A 283 -32.42 2.02 24.50
CA GLN A 283 -32.46 3.46 24.25
C GLN A 283 -32.57 4.26 25.55
N PRO A 284 -32.04 5.50 25.59
CA PRO A 284 -32.21 6.40 26.74
C PRO A 284 -33.69 6.60 27.09
N GLY A 285 -34.04 6.31 28.35
CA GLY A 285 -35.43 6.38 28.83
C GLY A 285 -36.23 5.08 28.71
N TRP A 286 -35.65 4.01 28.13
CA TRP A 286 -36.24 2.67 28.16
C TRP A 286 -36.40 2.13 29.59
N ARG A 287 -37.51 1.45 29.84
CA ARG A 287 -37.75 0.63 31.03
C ARG A 287 -38.57 -0.59 30.63
N ASP A 288 -38.26 -1.76 31.19
CA ASP A 288 -39.00 -2.99 30.89
C ASP A 288 -40.49 -2.88 31.27
N ALA A 289 -40.83 -2.01 32.23
CA ALA A 289 -42.23 -1.71 32.59
C ALA A 289 -43.03 -0.99 31.48
N PHE A 290 -42.37 -0.48 30.43
CA PHE A 290 -43.03 0.18 29.30
C PHE A 290 -43.30 -0.77 28.12
N ASP A 291 -42.74 -1.98 28.18
CA ASP A 291 -42.84 -3.06 27.20
C ASP A 291 -43.86 -4.08 27.70
N GLY A 292 -45.14 -3.77 27.47
CA GLY A 292 -46.27 -4.49 28.08
C GLY A 292 -46.44 -5.91 27.55
N ASP A 293 -45.99 -6.18 26.32
CA ASP A 293 -46.07 -7.46 25.63
C ASP A 293 -44.70 -8.17 25.50
N GLY A 294 -43.61 -7.49 25.85
CA GLY A 294 -42.28 -8.09 26.03
C GLY A 294 -41.48 -8.24 24.74
N ASP A 295 -41.92 -7.62 23.65
CA ASP A 295 -41.35 -7.79 22.31
C ASP A 295 -40.08 -6.93 22.08
N GLY A 296 -39.78 -6.01 23.00
CA GLY A 296 -38.63 -5.10 22.93
C GLY A 296 -38.93 -3.72 22.34
N LEU A 297 -40.21 -3.42 22.06
CA LEU A 297 -40.75 -2.11 21.71
C LEU A 297 -41.66 -1.61 22.83
N ALA A 298 -41.41 -0.39 23.29
CA ALA A 298 -42.16 0.19 24.41
C ALA A 298 -42.92 1.43 23.96
N CYS A 299 -44.07 1.63 24.61
CA CYS A 299 -44.91 2.79 24.39
C CYS A 299 -45.44 2.95 22.96
N GLU A 300 -45.66 1.83 22.26
CA GLU A 300 -46.42 1.79 21.00
C GLU A 300 -47.78 2.51 21.12
#